data_AF-A0A7J4ERH3-F1
#
_entry.id   AF-A0A7J4ERH3-F1
#
_cell.length_a   1.000
_cell.length_b   1.000
_cell.length_c   1.000
_cell.angle_alpha   90.00
_cell.angle_beta   90.00
_cell.angle_gamma   90.00
#
_symmetry.space_group_name_H-M   'P 1'
#
loop_
_entity.id
_entity.type
_entity.pdbx_description
1 polymer ?
#
loop_
_entity_poly.entity_id
_entity_poly.type
_entity_poly.pdbx_seq_one_letter_code
_entity_poly.pdbx_strand_id
1 'polypeptide(L)'
;MKRWGEEFIDNRDWVGYNEELVVRGEFYLDLDWVKSWNKELKEMNKGKVGARFEYPESMIKLQAVWHQWVDYRGIEGITRKLAGLGLIPQFNDFN
;
A
#
# COMPACT_ATOMS: atom_id res chain seq x y z
N MET A 1 -17.09 -52.08 8.00
CA MET A 1 -15.84 -51.47 7.49
C MET A 1 -15.92 -49.97 7.70
N LYS A 2 -14.95 -49.35 8.39
CA LYS A 2 -14.81 -47.88 8.41
C LYS A 2 -14.48 -47.43 6.99
N ARG A 3 -15.27 -46.50 6.45
CA ARG A 3 -15.26 -46.09 5.03
C ARG A 3 -14.04 -45.23 4.66
N TRP A 4 -13.37 -44.68 5.66
CA TRP A 4 -12.21 -43.81 5.56
C TRP A 4 -11.26 -44.17 6.71
N GLY A 5 -9.95 -44.01 6.48
CA GLY A 5 -8.87 -44.43 7.40
C GLY A 5 -8.90 -43.73 8.76
N GLU A 6 -7.83 -43.88 9.53
CA GLU A 6 -7.69 -43.20 10.83
C GLU A 6 -7.80 -41.68 10.67
N GLU A 7 -8.42 -41.04 11.67
CA GLU A 7 -8.62 -39.58 11.69
C GLU A 7 -7.25 -38.90 11.78
N PHE A 8 -6.96 -38.02 10.82
CA PHE A 8 -5.70 -37.28 10.83
C PHE A 8 -5.75 -36.19 11.91
N ILE A 9 -4.86 -36.30 12.89
CA ILE A 9 -4.68 -35.29 13.93
C ILE A 9 -3.51 -34.41 13.53
N ASP A 10 -3.79 -33.14 13.26
CA ASP A 10 -2.77 -32.15 12.96
C ASP A 10 -2.08 -31.67 14.24
N ASN A 11 -0.81 -32.07 14.42
CA ASN A 11 0.00 -31.69 15.57
C ASN A 11 0.90 -30.47 15.31
N ARG A 12 0.71 -29.75 14.19
CA ARG A 12 1.51 -28.56 13.88
C ARG A 12 1.05 -27.36 14.68
N ASP A 13 2.00 -26.58 15.21
CA ASP A 13 1.71 -25.28 15.79
C ASP A 13 1.52 -24.24 14.69
N TRP A 14 0.30 -24.17 14.18
CA TRP A 14 -0.07 -23.19 13.17
C TRP A 14 0.01 -21.75 13.68
N VAL A 15 -0.16 -21.51 14.97
CA VAL A 15 -0.13 -20.15 15.54
C VAL A 15 1.31 -19.64 15.57
N GLY A 16 2.23 -20.45 16.10
CA GLY A 16 3.66 -20.14 16.09
C GLY A 16 4.23 -20.03 14.68
N TYR A 17 3.93 -21.00 13.81
CA TYR A 17 4.40 -20.98 12.43
C TYR A 17 3.86 -19.80 11.62
N ASN A 18 2.59 -19.41 11.82
CA ASN A 18 2.05 -18.22 11.17
C ASN A 18 2.74 -16.94 11.62
N GLU A 19 3.07 -16.83 12.92
CA GLU A 19 3.82 -15.68 13.46
C GLU A 19 5.24 -15.60 12.85
N GLU A 20 5.89 -16.74 12.65
CA GLU A 20 7.20 -16.82 11.97
C GLU A 20 7.12 -16.46 10.48
N LEU A 21 5.98 -16.75 9.84
CA LEU A 21 5.70 -16.39 8.44
C LEU A 21 5.22 -14.94 8.26
N VAL A 22 4.91 -14.22 9.35
CA VAL A 22 4.73 -12.77 9.27
C VAL A 22 6.08 -12.16 8.89
N VAL A 23 6.25 -11.87 7.60
CA VAL A 23 7.25 -10.90 7.16
C VAL A 23 6.93 -9.62 7.93
N ARG A 24 7.78 -9.25 8.91
CA ARG A 24 7.63 -8.02 9.70
C ARG A 24 7.60 -6.80 8.76
N GLY A 25 6.40 -6.47 8.29
CA GLY A 25 6.10 -5.33 7.43
C GLY A 25 5.81 -4.09 8.25
N GLU A 26 6.65 -3.79 9.24
CA GLU A 26 6.60 -2.51 9.93
C GLU A 26 7.14 -1.43 9.00
N PHE A 27 6.22 -0.70 8.37
CA PHE A 27 6.56 0.48 7.57
C PHE A 27 6.51 1.71 8.46
N TYR A 28 7.67 2.33 8.69
CA TYR A 28 7.74 3.68 9.22
C TYR A 28 7.33 4.63 8.10
N LEU A 29 6.12 5.17 8.19
CA LEU A 29 5.61 6.13 7.21
C LEU A 29 5.97 7.53 7.64
N ASP A 30 6.96 8.11 6.97
CA ASP A 30 7.14 9.55 6.96
C ASP A 30 6.05 10.18 6.06
N LEU A 31 5.24 11.07 6.64
CA LEU A 31 4.19 11.80 5.96
C LEU A 31 4.52 13.28 5.80
N ASP A 32 5.74 13.73 6.14
CA ASP A 32 6.12 15.13 6.01
C ASP A 32 6.14 15.60 4.55
N TRP A 33 6.38 14.69 3.60
CA TRP A 33 6.28 14.98 2.16
C TRP A 33 4.88 15.45 1.75
N VAL A 34 3.82 15.13 2.51
CA VAL A 34 2.47 15.60 2.21
C VAL A 34 2.40 17.13 2.30
N LYS A 35 3.23 17.76 3.13
CA LYS A 35 3.32 19.22 3.25
C LYS A 35 3.77 19.89 1.94
N SER A 36 4.53 19.19 1.09
CA SER A 36 4.98 19.70 -0.21
C SER A 36 4.02 19.40 -1.37
N TRP A 37 2.90 18.72 -1.13
CA TRP A 37 1.97 18.27 -2.18
C TRP A 37 1.63 19.34 -3.22
N ASN A 38 1.10 20.49 -2.78
CA ASN A 38 0.71 21.57 -3.69
C ASN A 38 1.90 22.26 -4.37
N LYS A 39 3.04 22.33 -3.68
CA LYS A 39 4.27 22.90 -4.22
C LYS A 39 4.80 22.03 -5.36
N GLU A 40 4.90 20.73 -5.13
CA GLU A 40 5.33 19.75 -6.14
C GLU A 40 4.41 19.78 -7.35
N LEU A 41 3.09 19.76 -7.16
CA LEU A 41 2.15 19.85 -8.28
C LEU A 41 2.31 21.14 -9.09
N LYS A 42 2.53 22.28 -8.43
CA LYS A 42 2.76 23.56 -9.12
C LYS A 42 4.05 23.54 -9.93
N GLU A 43 5.11 22.95 -9.38
CA GLU A 43 6.41 22.82 -10.04
C GLU A 43 6.35 21.84 -11.22
N MET A 44 5.78 20.65 -11.02
CA MET A 44 5.62 19.60 -12.05
C MET A 44 4.72 20.04 -13.21
N ASN A 45 3.75 20.93 -12.95
CA ASN A 45 2.85 21.46 -13.97
C ASN A 45 3.31 22.78 -14.58
N LYS A 46 4.47 23.32 -14.17
CA LYS A 46 4.96 24.61 -14.67
C LYS A 46 5.26 24.51 -16.17
N GLY A 47 4.58 25.32 -16.98
CA GLY A 47 4.77 25.37 -18.42
C GLY A 47 4.22 24.17 -19.19
N LYS A 48 3.43 23.30 -18.54
CA LYS A 48 2.84 22.13 -19.19
C LYS A 48 1.61 22.55 -20.03
N VAL A 49 1.62 22.19 -21.32
CA VAL A 49 0.55 22.54 -22.29
C VAL A 49 -0.52 21.43 -22.38
N GLY A 50 -0.22 20.22 -21.91
CA GLY A 50 -1.14 19.06 -21.89
C GLY A 50 -1.80 18.80 -20.52
N ALA A 51 -2.27 17.56 -20.33
CA ALA A 51 -2.90 17.11 -19.09
C ALA A 51 -1.98 17.37 -17.88
N ARG A 52 -2.53 18.00 -16.85
CA ARG A 52 -1.80 18.32 -15.62
C ARG A 52 -1.61 17.06 -14.79
N PHE A 53 -0.49 17.00 -14.09
CA PHE A 53 -0.29 16.04 -13.03
C PHE A 53 -1.22 16.36 -11.86
N GLU A 54 -1.84 15.33 -11.31
CA GLU A 54 -2.73 15.42 -10.15
C GLU A 54 -2.04 14.95 -8.86
N TYR A 55 -1.03 14.10 -8.98
CA TYR A 55 -0.32 13.51 -7.84
C TYR A 55 1.16 13.95 -7.83
N PRO A 56 1.72 14.28 -6.66
CA PRO A 56 3.09 14.72 -6.53
C PRO A 56 4.07 13.56 -6.75
N GLU A 57 5.29 13.87 -7.18
CA GLU A 57 6.34 12.88 -7.39
C GLU A 57 6.64 12.08 -6.13
N SER A 58 6.59 12.73 -4.95
CA SER A 58 6.80 12.07 -3.66
C SER A 58 5.79 10.95 -3.39
N MET A 59 4.52 11.14 -3.76
CA MET A 59 3.50 10.09 -3.64
C MET A 59 3.84 8.90 -4.55
N ILE A 60 4.23 9.17 -5.79
CA ILE A 60 4.59 8.12 -6.77
C ILE A 60 5.81 7.33 -6.27
N LYS A 61 6.81 7.99 -5.68
CA LYS A 61 7.98 7.33 -5.07
C LYS A 61 7.59 6.41 -3.92
N LEU A 62 6.71 6.87 -3.02
CA LEU A 62 6.21 6.04 -1.91
C LEU A 62 5.43 4.82 -2.43
N GLN A 63 4.57 5.00 -3.44
CA GLN A 63 3.85 3.90 -4.06
C GLN A 63 4.78 2.90 -4.77
N ALA A 64 5.84 3.37 -5.41
CA ALA A 64 6.84 2.50 -6.05
C ALA A 64 7.58 1.60 -5.04
N VAL A 65 7.80 2.12 -3.82
CA VAL A 65 8.31 1.32 -2.70
C VAL A 65 7.28 0.26 -2.30
N TRP A 66 6.03 0.64 -2.02
CA TRP A 66 4.99 -0.32 -1.67
C TRP A 66 4.73 -1.38 -2.74
N HIS A 67 4.88 -1.05 -4.02
CA HIS A 67 4.72 -1.99 -5.14
C HIS A 67 5.67 -3.20 -5.07
N GLN A 68 6.73 -3.16 -4.25
CA GLN A 68 7.59 -4.33 -4.02
C GLN A 68 6.88 -5.41 -3.17
N TRP A 69 5.81 -5.06 -2.46
CA TRP A 69 5.09 -5.97 -1.54
C TRP A 69 3.59 -6.09 -1.81
N VAL A 70 2.98 -5.08 -2.46
CA VAL A 70 1.54 -5.07 -2.77
C VAL A 70 1.31 -4.78 -4.26
N ASP A 71 0.24 -5.33 -4.82
CA ASP A 71 -0.18 -5.03 -6.19
C ASP A 71 -0.79 -3.62 -6.30
N TYR A 72 -1.04 -3.15 -7.53
CA TYR A 72 -1.62 -1.81 -7.75
C TYR A 72 -2.95 -1.59 -7.02
N ARG A 73 -3.78 -2.63 -6.87
CA ARG A 73 -5.04 -2.56 -6.13
C ARG A 73 -4.82 -2.43 -4.62
N GLY A 74 -3.83 -3.15 -4.08
CA GLY A 74 -3.39 -2.99 -2.70
C GLY A 74 -2.88 -1.57 -2.43
N ILE A 75 -2.07 -1.01 -3.34
CA ILE A 75 -1.59 0.38 -3.26
C ILE A 75 -2.76 1.37 -3.25
N GLU A 76 -3.73 1.20 -4.15
CA GLU A 76 -4.94 2.02 -4.19
C GLU A 76 -5.73 1.92 -2.87
N GLY A 77 -5.88 0.70 -2.33
CA GLY A 77 -6.55 0.48 -1.04
C GLY A 77 -5.85 1.22 0.11
N ILE A 78 -4.52 1.17 0.15
CA ILE A 78 -3.70 1.90 1.14
C ILE A 78 -3.91 3.41 0.99
N THR A 79 -3.76 3.97 -0.21
CA THR A 79 -3.89 5.42 -0.41
C THR A 79 -5.31 5.93 -0.20
N ARG A 80 -6.33 5.15 -0.60
CA ARG A 80 -7.74 5.44 -0.28
C ARG A 80 -7.97 5.51 1.22
N LYS A 81 -7.36 4.60 2.00
CA LYS A 81 -7.47 4.61 3.47
C LYS A 81 -6.75 5.81 4.07
N LEU A 82 -5.55 6.14 3.61
CA LEU A 82 -4.80 7.32 4.07
C LEU A 82 -5.56 8.62 3.78
N ALA A 83 -6.20 8.73 2.61
CA ALA A 83 -7.04 9.88 2.27
C ALA A 83 -8.28 9.95 3.17
N GLY A 84 -8.94 8.81 3.42
CA GLY A 84 -10.07 8.73 4.35
C GLY A 84 -9.72 9.09 5.80
N LEU A 85 -8.44 8.97 6.19
CA LEU A 85 -7.92 9.41 7.48
C LEU A 85 -7.45 10.88 7.49
N GLY A 86 -7.51 11.57 6.35
CA GLY A 86 -7.01 12.95 6.20
C GLY A 86 -5.48 13.07 6.23
N LEU A 87 -4.76 11.96 6.09
CA LEU A 87 -3.29 11.93 6.11
C LEU A 87 -2.68 12.36 4.78
N ILE A 88 -3.40 12.13 3.68
CA ILE A 88 -3.08 12.66 2.36
C ILE A 88 -4.31 13.36 1.78
N PRO A 89 -4.15 14.35 0.86
CA PRO A 89 -5.27 15.13 0.35
C PRO A 89 -6.19 14.33 -0.58
N GLN A 90 -5.64 13.40 -1.36
CA GLN A 90 -6.36 12.61 -2.35
C GLN A 90 -5.62 11.31 -2.68
N PHE A 91 -6.31 10.37 -3.32
CA PHE A 91 -5.77 9.09 -3.78
C PHE A 91 -6.01 8.91 -5.28
N ASN A 92 -5.17 8.14 -5.94
CA ASN A 92 -5.33 7.75 -7.34
C ASN A 92 -6.23 6.52 -7.45
N ASP A 93 -7.27 6.62 -8.26
CA ASP A 93 -8.13 5.52 -8.70
C ASP A 93 -7.63 5.06 -10.08
N PHE A 94 -7.41 3.74 -10.25
CA PHE A 94 -6.92 3.17 -11.50
C PHE A 94 -8.04 2.58 -12.39
N ASN A 95 -9.30 2.85 -12.07
CA ASN A 95 -10.48 2.38 -12.83
C ASN A 95 -10.79 3.22 -14.09
#